data_AF-A0A8T1K605-F1
#
_entry.id   AF-A0A8T1K605-F1
#
_cell.length_a   1.000
_cell.length_b   1.000
_cell.length_c   1.000
_cell.angle_alpha   90.00
_cell.angle_beta   90.00
_cell.angle_gamma   90.00
#
_symmetry.space_group_name_H-M   'P 1'
#
loop_
_entity.id
_entity.type
_entity.pdbx_description
1 polymer ?
#
loop_
_entity_poly.entity_id
_entity_poly.type
_entity_poly.pdbx_seq_one_letter_code
_entity_poly.pdbx_strand_id
1 'polypeptide(L)'
;MLCYDIDVLCACGNKTKKNNAPRCLSTVDSSPGATHNLTKKQGKVKVETMRLQGKSADEAFALLKLDQAGDKLLENKQFSVWVSYMTKTTKKYPEVAMVAQLTSRYGDEGLAKLLEAGKQVKATNKIARKLQFIQMTGWMGQQKSMGDVFRLLRLDDGVGQLLTSPSFTILETYIQVFNKFNAGKQTNVIKEMMTFYGEKAVSTTLEAAKKVPKTNALATDLQAAQFRQWFADGVKPPKIWKMLEMKKATWMMNADAQVWRGYNQFYNLQKASAAAKLA
;
A
#
# COMPACT_ATOMS: atom_id res chain seq x y z
N MET A 1 -18.78 -17.64 -38.27
CA MET A 1 -18.05 -16.97 -39.35
C MET A 1 -16.57 -17.30 -39.16
N LEU A 2 -16.19 -18.48 -39.65
CA LEU A 2 -15.22 -18.72 -40.75
C LEU A 2 -13.78 -18.51 -40.23
N CYS A 3 -13.11 -19.52 -39.65
CA CYS A 3 -12.51 -20.72 -40.28
C CYS A 3 -11.69 -20.43 -41.54
N TYR A 4 -10.38 -20.71 -41.41
CA TYR A 4 -9.39 -21.17 -42.39
C TYR A 4 -9.44 -20.64 -43.83
N ASP A 5 -8.32 -20.07 -44.27
CA ASP A 5 -7.69 -20.55 -45.51
C ASP A 5 -6.16 -20.38 -45.47
N ILE A 6 -5.50 -21.52 -45.66
CA ILE A 6 -4.11 -21.68 -46.06
C ILE A 6 -4.12 -21.55 -47.58
N ASP A 7 -3.37 -20.62 -48.14
CA ASP A 7 -2.93 -20.73 -49.53
C ASP A 7 -1.43 -20.48 -49.62
N VAL A 8 -0.73 -21.61 -49.74
CA VAL A 8 0.64 -21.72 -50.20
C VAL A 8 0.63 -21.52 -51.71
N LEU A 9 1.09 -20.36 -52.19
CA LEU A 9 1.47 -20.20 -53.59
C LEU A 9 3.00 -20.24 -53.70
N CYS A 10 3.51 -21.46 -53.88
CA CYS A 10 4.79 -21.71 -54.51
C CYS A 10 4.67 -21.45 -56.01
N ALA A 11 5.39 -20.47 -56.53
CA ALA A 11 5.69 -20.37 -57.96
C ALA A 11 7.20 -20.21 -58.14
N CYS A 12 7.89 -21.30 -58.50
CA CYS A 12 9.25 -21.26 -59.02
C CYS A 12 9.18 -21.04 -60.54
N GLY A 13 9.70 -19.90 -61.01
CA GLY A 13 9.94 -19.58 -62.42
C GLY A 13 11.43 -19.34 -62.67
N ASN A 14 11.90 -19.80 -63.83
CA ASN A 14 13.27 -20.19 -64.15
C ASN A 14 14.27 -19.03 -64.39
N LYS A 15 15.57 -19.37 -64.26
CA LYS A 15 16.79 -18.52 -64.34
C LYS A 15 16.97 -17.74 -65.65
N THR A 16 17.41 -16.47 -65.56
CA THR A 16 18.44 -15.88 -66.45
C THR A 16 19.27 -14.78 -65.74
N LYS A 17 20.50 -14.60 -66.23
CA LYS A 17 21.69 -13.94 -65.65
C LYS A 17 21.57 -12.43 -65.39
N LYS A 18 22.09 -11.94 -64.26
CA LYS A 18 23.27 -11.03 -64.11
C LYS A 18 23.29 -10.33 -62.74
N ASN A 19 24.45 -10.42 -62.09
CA ASN A 19 24.97 -9.65 -60.95
C ASN A 19 24.11 -8.48 -60.41
N ASN A 20 23.51 -8.70 -59.24
CA ASN A 20 23.49 -7.76 -58.11
C ASN A 20 22.95 -8.51 -56.89
N ALA A 21 23.71 -8.51 -55.79
CA ALA A 21 23.28 -9.12 -54.54
C ALA A 21 22.04 -8.37 -54.00
N PRO A 22 20.89 -9.04 -53.77
CA PRO A 22 19.83 -8.43 -52.99
C PRO A 22 20.26 -8.45 -51.53
N ARG A 23 20.47 -7.25 -50.98
CA ARG A 23 20.60 -7.03 -49.54
C ARG A 23 19.26 -7.40 -48.89
N CYS A 24 19.13 -8.62 -48.41
CA CYS A 24 18.00 -9.03 -47.58
C CYS A 24 18.12 -8.33 -46.22
N LEU A 25 17.58 -7.12 -46.12
CA LEU A 25 17.09 -6.60 -44.85
C LEU A 25 15.99 -7.56 -44.40
N SER A 26 16.30 -8.44 -43.45
CA SER A 26 15.28 -9.26 -42.81
C SER A 26 14.33 -8.33 -42.07
N THR A 27 13.14 -8.15 -42.64
CA THR A 27 12.01 -7.57 -41.93
C THR A 27 11.70 -8.49 -40.76
N VAL A 28 12.05 -8.05 -39.56
CA VAL A 28 11.69 -8.74 -38.32
C VAL A 28 10.18 -8.69 -38.23
N ASP A 29 9.55 -9.85 -38.38
CA ASP A 29 8.10 -10.02 -38.26
C ASP A 29 7.66 -9.49 -36.88
N SER A 30 6.99 -8.33 -36.90
CA SER A 30 6.69 -7.52 -35.71
C SER A 30 5.37 -7.94 -35.06
N SER A 31 5.02 -9.22 -35.17
CA SER A 31 3.82 -9.76 -34.53
C SER A 31 3.93 -9.66 -32.99
N PRO A 32 2.87 -9.24 -32.27
CA PRO A 32 2.86 -9.12 -30.82
C PRO A 32 3.27 -10.41 -30.08
N GLY A 33 3.00 -11.58 -30.66
CA GLY A 33 3.40 -12.88 -30.11
C GLY A 33 4.91 -13.14 -30.19
N ALA A 34 5.56 -12.75 -31.30
CA ALA A 34 7.00 -12.93 -31.50
C ALA A 34 7.81 -12.01 -30.57
N THR A 35 7.38 -10.76 -30.43
CA THR A 35 8.03 -9.77 -29.55
C THR A 35 7.91 -10.13 -28.07
N HIS A 36 6.76 -10.67 -27.63
CA HIS A 36 6.59 -11.17 -26.26
C HIS A 36 7.52 -12.38 -25.96
N ASN A 37 7.67 -13.32 -26.90
CA ASN A 37 8.55 -14.47 -26.69
C ASN A 37 10.04 -14.09 -26.69
N LEU A 38 10.45 -13.13 -27.52
CA LEU A 38 11.82 -12.62 -27.55
C LEU A 38 12.19 -11.89 -26.25
N THR A 39 11.32 -11.01 -25.75
CA THR A 39 11.55 -10.29 -24.47
C THR A 39 11.65 -11.25 -23.29
N LYS A 40 10.81 -12.31 -23.27
CA LYS A 40 10.89 -13.37 -22.25
C LYS A 40 12.20 -14.16 -22.32
N LYS A 41 12.68 -14.51 -23.52
CA LYS A 41 13.98 -15.19 -23.72
C LYS A 41 15.13 -14.30 -23.27
N GLN A 42 15.12 -13.01 -23.66
CA GLN A 42 16.13 -12.04 -23.24
C GLN A 42 16.19 -11.88 -21.72
N GLY A 43 15.04 -11.83 -21.04
CA GLY A 43 14.99 -11.78 -19.58
C GLY A 43 15.65 -12.98 -18.92
N LYS A 44 15.39 -14.21 -19.41
CA LYS A 44 16.03 -15.43 -18.90
C LYS A 44 17.55 -15.43 -19.10
N VAL A 45 18.01 -14.98 -20.27
CA VAL A 45 19.45 -14.86 -20.57
C VAL A 45 20.10 -13.88 -19.58
N LYS A 46 19.53 -12.70 -19.36
CA LYS A 46 20.04 -11.72 -18.39
C LYS A 46 20.17 -12.30 -16.98
N VAL A 47 19.14 -13.02 -16.51
CA VAL A 47 19.18 -13.68 -15.18
C VAL A 47 20.33 -14.67 -15.09
N GLU A 48 20.51 -15.50 -16.12
CA GLU A 48 21.56 -16.52 -16.12
C GLU A 48 22.96 -15.91 -16.22
N THR A 49 23.15 -14.89 -17.05
CA THR A 49 24.41 -14.16 -17.14
C THR A 49 24.81 -13.56 -15.80
N MET A 50 23.91 -12.82 -15.13
CA MET A 50 24.20 -12.23 -13.82
C MET A 50 24.49 -13.28 -12.76
N ARG A 51 23.79 -14.43 -12.80
CA ARG A 51 24.03 -15.57 -11.90
C ARG A 51 25.42 -16.17 -12.10
N LEU A 52 25.81 -16.45 -13.34
CA LEU A 52 27.11 -17.04 -13.68
C LEU A 52 28.27 -16.09 -13.35
N GLN A 53 28.05 -14.79 -13.49
CA GLN A 53 29.01 -13.75 -13.10
C GLN A 53 29.09 -13.54 -11.57
N GLY A 54 28.30 -14.26 -10.76
CA GLY A 54 28.32 -14.12 -9.31
C GLY A 54 27.91 -12.73 -8.83
N LYS A 55 27.09 -12.01 -9.59
CA LYS A 55 26.64 -10.66 -9.22
C LYS A 55 25.93 -10.69 -7.88
N SER A 56 26.11 -9.67 -7.07
CA SER A 56 25.27 -9.38 -5.91
C SER A 56 23.89 -8.89 -6.35
N ALA A 57 22.95 -8.88 -5.42
CA ALA A 57 21.61 -8.36 -5.69
C ALA A 57 21.61 -6.87 -6.04
N ASP A 58 22.53 -6.09 -5.46
CA ASP A 58 22.68 -4.66 -5.73
C ASP A 58 23.32 -4.40 -7.10
N GLU A 59 24.35 -5.16 -7.47
CA GLU A 59 24.92 -5.09 -8.81
C GLU A 59 23.88 -5.49 -9.87
N ALA A 60 23.09 -6.55 -9.63
CA ALA A 60 22.02 -6.94 -10.53
C ALA A 60 20.96 -5.83 -10.67
N PHE A 61 20.61 -5.15 -9.58
CA PHE A 61 19.68 -4.03 -9.59
C PHE A 61 20.19 -2.86 -10.44
N ALA A 62 21.46 -2.48 -10.27
CA ALA A 62 22.12 -1.42 -11.02
C ALA A 62 22.33 -1.77 -12.51
N LEU A 63 22.74 -3.01 -12.82
CA LEU A 63 22.88 -3.49 -14.21
C LEU A 63 21.57 -3.45 -14.99
N LEU A 64 20.45 -3.63 -14.28
CA LEU A 64 19.11 -3.52 -14.84
C LEU A 64 18.58 -2.09 -14.87
N LYS A 65 19.38 -1.11 -14.44
CA LYS A 65 19.06 0.32 -14.34
C LYS A 65 17.82 0.62 -13.48
N LEU A 66 17.64 -0.17 -12.43
CA LEU A 66 16.48 -0.05 -11.53
C LEU A 66 16.69 1.01 -10.45
N ASP A 67 17.95 1.35 -10.16
CA ASP A 67 18.38 2.45 -9.29
C ASP A 67 17.93 3.82 -9.80
N GLN A 68 17.69 3.94 -11.10
CA GLN A 68 17.23 5.17 -11.76
C GLN A 68 15.70 5.24 -11.89
N ALA A 69 14.97 4.21 -11.47
CA ALA A 69 13.54 4.11 -11.73
C ALA A 69 12.67 4.94 -10.77
N GLY A 70 13.19 5.30 -9.59
CA GLY A 70 12.44 6.04 -8.57
C GLY A 70 11.09 5.40 -8.28
N ASP A 71 10.03 6.20 -8.29
CA ASP A 71 8.65 5.73 -8.04
C ASP A 71 8.06 4.85 -9.16
N LYS A 72 8.71 4.78 -10.32
CA LYS A 72 8.29 3.95 -11.47
C LYS A 72 8.94 2.56 -11.45
N LEU A 73 9.58 2.17 -10.34
CA LEU A 73 10.29 0.90 -10.23
C LEU A 73 9.42 -0.30 -10.61
N LEU A 74 8.22 -0.40 -10.04
CA LEU A 74 7.35 -1.56 -10.27
C LEU A 74 6.86 -1.66 -11.71
N GLU A 75 6.74 -0.52 -12.41
CA GLU A 75 6.33 -0.45 -13.82
C GLU A 75 7.48 -0.77 -14.79
N ASN A 76 8.72 -0.68 -14.30
CA ASN A 76 9.89 -0.99 -15.12
C ASN A 76 9.88 -2.49 -15.47
N LYS A 77 9.85 -2.81 -16.77
CA LYS A 77 9.86 -4.19 -17.28
C LYS A 77 11.04 -5.02 -16.73
N GLN A 78 12.17 -4.37 -16.45
CA GLN A 78 13.37 -5.00 -15.90
C GLN A 78 13.23 -5.39 -14.42
N PHE A 79 12.25 -4.84 -13.68
CA PHE A 79 11.98 -5.25 -12.30
C PHE A 79 11.59 -6.72 -12.22
N SER A 80 10.82 -7.23 -13.19
CA SER A 80 10.47 -8.66 -13.27
C SER A 80 11.70 -9.57 -13.48
N VAL A 81 12.72 -9.06 -14.18
CA VAL A 81 14.00 -9.76 -14.38
C VAL A 81 14.78 -9.81 -13.07
N TRP A 82 14.82 -8.71 -12.32
CA TRP A 82 15.45 -8.66 -11.00
C TRP A 82 14.74 -9.56 -9.97
N VAL A 83 13.40 -9.56 -9.93
CA VAL A 83 12.62 -10.47 -9.08
C VAL A 83 12.94 -11.93 -9.42
N SER A 84 13.03 -12.28 -10.70
CA SER A 84 13.39 -13.63 -11.16
C SER A 84 14.81 -14.00 -10.74
N TYR A 85 15.75 -13.05 -10.84
CA TYR A 85 17.11 -13.21 -10.40
C TYR A 85 17.18 -13.47 -8.89
N MET A 86 16.57 -12.61 -8.06
CA MET A 86 16.51 -12.74 -6.61
C MET A 86 15.91 -14.07 -6.16
N THR A 87 14.83 -14.51 -6.83
CA THR A 87 14.19 -15.81 -6.56
C THR A 87 15.12 -16.98 -6.85
N LYS A 88 15.99 -16.86 -7.86
CA LYS A 88 16.90 -17.94 -8.28
C LYS A 88 18.19 -17.98 -7.45
N THR A 89 18.69 -16.83 -6.98
CA THR A 89 19.97 -16.72 -6.28
C THR A 89 19.85 -16.70 -4.76
N THR A 90 18.68 -16.33 -4.23
CA THR A 90 18.46 -16.29 -2.77
C THR A 90 17.93 -17.62 -2.27
N LYS A 91 18.73 -18.34 -1.48
CA LYS A 91 18.40 -19.68 -0.98
C LYS A 91 17.20 -19.72 -0.02
N LYS A 92 17.05 -18.71 0.83
CA LYS A 92 16.02 -18.64 1.88
C LYS A 92 15.26 -17.32 1.79
N TYR A 93 13.93 -17.41 1.74
CA TYR A 93 13.01 -16.27 1.80
C TYR A 93 13.35 -15.13 0.82
N PRO A 94 13.35 -15.39 -0.50
CA PRO A 94 13.73 -14.39 -1.50
C PRO A 94 12.93 -13.10 -1.40
N GLU A 95 11.64 -13.16 -1.06
CA GLU A 95 10.82 -11.96 -0.90
C GLU A 95 11.20 -11.11 0.32
N VAL A 96 11.68 -11.72 1.40
CA VAL A 96 12.20 -10.99 2.56
C VAL A 96 13.47 -10.24 2.17
N ALA A 97 14.37 -10.89 1.41
CA ALA A 97 15.57 -10.24 0.88
C ALA A 97 15.23 -9.09 -0.09
N MET A 98 14.22 -9.29 -0.97
CA MET A 98 13.73 -8.22 -1.84
C MET A 98 13.20 -7.02 -1.03
N VAL A 99 12.35 -7.26 -0.02
CA VAL A 99 11.84 -6.18 0.83
C VAL A 99 12.97 -5.46 1.55
N ALA A 100 13.92 -6.18 2.16
CA ALA A 100 15.05 -5.55 2.85
C ALA A 100 15.88 -4.64 1.92
N GLN A 101 16.16 -5.10 0.71
CA GLN A 101 16.94 -4.33 -0.26
C GLN A 101 16.16 -3.15 -0.87
N LEU A 102 14.84 -3.26 -0.97
CA LEU A 102 14.00 -2.12 -1.37
C LEU A 102 13.85 -1.13 -0.22
N THR A 103 13.70 -1.58 1.03
CA THR A 103 13.64 -0.72 2.22
C THR A 103 14.93 0.07 2.37
N SER A 104 16.11 -0.51 2.11
CA SER A 104 17.38 0.23 2.19
C SER A 104 17.51 1.36 1.16
N ARG A 105 16.67 1.38 0.12
CA ARG A 105 16.68 2.38 -0.96
C ARG A 105 15.58 3.43 -0.80
N TYR A 106 14.38 3.00 -0.42
CA TYR A 106 13.19 3.85 -0.36
C TYR A 106 12.82 4.25 1.09
N GLY A 107 13.45 3.64 2.09
CA GLY A 107 12.95 3.66 3.47
C GLY A 107 11.65 2.89 3.63
N ASP A 108 11.20 2.71 4.87
CA ASP A 108 9.95 2.00 5.17
C ASP A 108 8.73 2.71 4.59
N GLU A 109 8.60 4.02 4.83
CA GLU A 109 7.51 4.85 4.30
C GLU A 109 7.48 4.83 2.76
N GLY A 110 8.63 5.10 2.13
CA GLY A 110 8.72 5.21 0.67
C GLY A 110 8.42 3.88 0.00
N LEU A 111 8.93 2.77 0.53
CA LEU A 111 8.58 1.45 0.02
C LEU A 111 7.10 1.15 0.22
N ALA A 112 6.53 1.48 1.38
CA ALA A 112 5.12 1.22 1.64
C ALA A 112 4.21 1.98 0.68
N LYS A 113 4.53 3.24 0.38
CA LYS A 113 3.83 4.08 -0.62
C LYS A 113 3.96 3.51 -2.03
N LEU A 114 5.17 3.13 -2.43
CA LEU A 114 5.44 2.52 -3.74
C LEU A 114 4.62 1.24 -3.94
N LEU A 115 4.56 0.38 -2.92
CA LEU A 115 3.79 -0.86 -2.96
C LEU A 115 2.28 -0.62 -2.92
N GLU A 116 1.81 0.37 -2.16
CA GLU A 116 0.39 0.75 -2.14
C GLU A 116 -0.07 1.25 -3.52
N ALA A 117 0.73 2.09 -4.18
CA ALA A 117 0.47 2.51 -5.55
C ALA A 117 0.48 1.32 -6.53
N GLY A 118 1.46 0.42 -6.40
CA GLY A 118 1.55 -0.80 -7.21
C GLY A 118 0.34 -1.74 -7.09
N LYS A 119 -0.38 -1.72 -5.96
CA LYS A 119 -1.64 -2.48 -5.80
C LYS A 119 -2.75 -2.00 -6.74
N GLN A 120 -2.70 -0.76 -7.21
CA GLN A 120 -3.74 -0.19 -8.06
C GLN A 120 -3.50 -0.47 -9.55
N VAL A 121 -2.32 -0.96 -9.93
CA VAL A 121 -1.96 -1.25 -11.33
C VAL A 121 -2.06 -2.75 -11.59
N LYS A 122 -2.89 -3.16 -12.55
CA LYS A 122 -3.15 -4.59 -12.87
C LYS A 122 -1.86 -5.40 -13.09
N ALA A 123 -0.87 -4.81 -13.77
CA ALA A 123 0.39 -5.47 -14.09
C ALA A 123 1.29 -5.72 -12.86
N THR A 124 1.22 -4.87 -11.83
CA THR A 124 2.12 -4.91 -10.66
C THR A 124 1.40 -5.34 -9.37
N ASN A 125 0.06 -5.41 -9.39
CA ASN A 125 -0.79 -5.73 -8.24
C ASN A 125 -0.32 -6.97 -7.46
N LYS A 126 -0.06 -8.08 -8.14
CA LYS A 126 0.29 -9.35 -7.48
C LYS A 126 1.59 -9.25 -6.69
N ILE A 127 2.65 -8.70 -7.30
CA ILE A 127 3.95 -8.55 -6.63
C ILE A 127 3.89 -7.48 -5.54
N ALA A 128 3.18 -6.38 -5.79
CA ALA A 128 3.01 -5.30 -4.83
C ALA A 128 2.30 -5.78 -3.55
N ARG A 129 1.19 -6.51 -3.68
CA ARG A 129 0.49 -7.14 -2.53
C ARG A 129 1.40 -8.10 -1.76
N LYS A 130 2.17 -8.93 -2.47
CA LYS A 130 3.06 -9.90 -1.84
C LYS A 130 4.16 -9.20 -1.04
N LEU A 131 4.86 -8.25 -1.64
CA LEU A 131 5.94 -7.53 -0.96
C LEU A 131 5.41 -6.66 0.18
N GLN A 132 4.23 -6.03 0.04
CA GLN A 132 3.65 -5.23 1.12
C GLN A 132 3.24 -6.10 2.31
N PHE A 133 2.68 -7.28 2.06
CA PHE A 133 2.40 -8.24 3.12
C PHE A 133 3.68 -8.68 3.86
N ILE A 134 4.77 -8.93 3.14
CA ILE A 134 6.07 -9.26 3.73
C ILE A 134 6.65 -8.08 4.52
N GLN A 135 6.51 -6.85 4.02
CA GLN A 135 6.92 -5.64 4.75
C GLN A 135 6.16 -5.52 6.09
N MET A 136 4.83 -5.62 6.06
CA MET A 136 3.98 -5.48 7.25
C MET A 136 4.23 -6.61 8.26
N THR A 137 4.31 -7.86 7.81
CA THR A 137 4.64 -9.00 8.68
C THR A 137 6.08 -8.95 9.20
N GLY A 138 6.99 -8.35 8.43
CA GLY A 138 8.35 -8.03 8.86
C GLY A 138 8.37 -7.06 10.04
N TRP A 139 7.60 -5.97 9.99
CA TRP A 139 7.47 -5.05 11.14
C TRP A 139 6.94 -5.77 12.40
N MET A 140 5.95 -6.66 12.25
CA MET A 140 5.46 -7.48 13.37
C MET A 140 6.52 -8.46 13.90
N GLY A 141 7.25 -9.13 13.01
CA GLY A 141 8.33 -10.05 13.38
C GLY A 141 9.49 -9.37 14.10
N GLN A 142 9.72 -8.09 13.81
CA GLN A 142 10.67 -7.22 14.51
C GLN A 142 10.11 -6.63 15.82
N GLN A 143 8.91 -7.05 16.24
CA GLN A 143 8.22 -6.58 17.43
C GLN A 143 8.00 -5.05 17.47
N LYS A 144 7.79 -4.42 16.29
CA LYS A 144 7.45 -3.01 16.21
C LYS A 144 6.10 -2.77 16.90
N SER A 145 6.07 -1.80 17.81
CA SER A 145 4.83 -1.32 18.42
C SER A 145 3.99 -0.56 17.39
N MET A 146 2.71 -0.33 17.68
CA MET A 146 1.90 0.52 16.80
C MET A 146 2.49 1.92 16.71
N GLY A 147 3.03 2.47 17.80
CA GLY A 147 3.71 3.77 17.77
C GLY A 147 4.94 3.79 16.86
N ASP A 148 5.68 2.68 16.75
CA ASP A 148 6.78 2.58 15.77
C ASP A 148 6.25 2.57 14.34
N VAL A 149 5.14 1.88 14.07
CA VAL A 149 4.50 1.88 12.74
C VAL A 149 4.01 3.27 12.35
N PHE A 150 3.47 4.05 13.30
CA PHE A 150 3.12 5.45 13.06
C PHE A 150 4.34 6.26 12.61
N ARG A 151 5.50 6.10 13.26
CA ARG A 151 6.74 6.79 12.87
C ARG A 151 7.33 6.27 11.56
N LEU A 152 7.30 4.96 11.32
CA LEU A 152 7.76 4.34 10.06
C LEU A 152 6.96 4.85 8.86
N LEU A 153 5.68 5.18 9.06
CA LEU A 153 4.78 5.75 8.05
C LEU A 153 4.75 7.29 8.05
N ARG A 154 5.57 7.94 8.88
CA ARG A 154 5.60 9.39 9.11
C ARG A 154 4.22 9.99 9.35
N LEU A 155 3.48 9.36 10.25
CA LEU A 155 2.18 9.84 10.71
C LEU A 155 2.32 10.64 12.02
N ASP A 156 3.50 10.72 12.62
CA ASP A 156 3.73 11.30 13.94
C ASP A 156 3.70 12.84 14.01
N ASP A 157 3.57 13.53 12.87
CA ASP A 157 3.47 15.00 12.78
C ASP A 157 2.14 15.60 13.30
N GLY A 158 1.20 14.74 13.72
CA GLY A 158 -0.05 15.14 14.36
C GLY A 158 -1.30 14.71 13.59
N VAL A 159 -2.44 14.80 14.27
CA VAL A 159 -3.73 14.30 13.78
C VAL A 159 -4.16 15.01 12.49
N GLY A 160 -3.97 16.33 12.38
CA GLY A 160 -4.34 17.09 11.17
C GLY A 160 -3.57 16.65 9.93
N GLN A 161 -2.26 16.42 10.07
CA GLN A 161 -1.37 15.96 9.01
C GLN A 161 -1.75 14.53 8.59
N LEU A 162 -1.99 13.65 9.57
CA LEU A 162 -2.45 12.29 9.32
C LEU A 162 -3.71 12.25 8.45
N LEU A 163 -4.69 13.13 8.70
CA LEU A 163 -5.96 13.17 7.93
C LEU A 163 -5.79 13.52 6.45
N THR A 164 -4.62 14.03 6.05
CA THR A 164 -4.31 14.36 4.66
C THR A 164 -3.18 13.50 4.09
N SER A 165 -2.63 12.58 4.90
CA SER A 165 -1.50 11.75 4.52
C SER A 165 -1.94 10.57 3.67
N PRO A 166 -1.28 10.32 2.51
CA PRO A 166 -1.51 9.09 1.76
C PRO A 166 -1.08 7.83 2.52
N SER A 167 -0.26 7.96 3.57
CA SER A 167 0.12 6.83 4.43
C SER A 167 -1.01 6.36 5.35
N PHE A 168 -2.12 7.11 5.46
CA PHE A 168 -3.26 6.73 6.27
C PHE A 168 -3.87 5.37 5.84
N THR A 169 -4.05 5.16 4.53
CA THR A 169 -4.59 3.90 3.99
C THR A 169 -3.64 2.72 4.20
N ILE A 170 -2.34 3.00 4.28
CA ILE A 170 -1.32 2.00 4.61
C ILE A 170 -1.45 1.58 6.07
N LEU A 171 -1.67 2.53 6.99
CA LEU A 171 -1.95 2.23 8.40
C LEU A 171 -3.24 1.39 8.55
N GLU A 172 -4.31 1.74 7.84
CA GLU A 172 -5.54 0.95 7.80
C GLU A 172 -5.27 -0.50 7.35
N THR A 173 -4.51 -0.66 6.27
CA THR A 173 -4.11 -1.97 5.75
C THR A 173 -3.27 -2.74 6.77
N TYR A 174 -2.31 -2.08 7.43
CA TYR A 174 -1.49 -2.71 8.47
C TYR A 174 -2.34 -3.23 9.62
N ILE A 175 -3.28 -2.43 10.14
CA ILE A 175 -4.17 -2.85 11.24
C ILE A 175 -5.04 -4.04 10.82
N GLN A 176 -5.53 -4.08 9.58
CA GLN A 176 -6.26 -5.24 9.06
C GLN A 176 -5.40 -6.50 9.04
N VAL A 177 -4.13 -6.41 8.62
CA VAL A 177 -3.21 -7.54 8.65
C VAL A 177 -2.89 -7.93 10.10
N PHE A 178 -2.55 -6.96 10.95
CA PHE A 178 -2.27 -7.16 12.37
C PHE A 178 -3.39 -7.93 13.07
N ASN A 179 -4.65 -7.50 12.89
CA ASN A 179 -5.81 -8.13 13.49
C ASN A 179 -6.03 -9.58 13.04
N LYS A 180 -5.62 -9.94 11.82
CA LYS A 180 -5.71 -11.33 11.32
C LYS A 180 -4.72 -12.26 12.02
N PHE A 181 -3.56 -11.76 12.44
CA PHE A 181 -2.53 -12.55 13.12
C PHE A 181 -2.57 -12.45 14.64
N ASN A 182 -3.32 -11.49 15.20
CA ASN A 182 -3.37 -11.19 16.63
C ASN A 182 -4.80 -11.33 17.19
N ALA A 183 -5.39 -12.51 17.04
CA ALA A 183 -6.71 -12.81 17.60
C ALA A 183 -6.72 -12.61 19.13
N GLY A 184 -7.75 -11.96 19.64
CA GLY A 184 -7.87 -11.56 21.05
C GLY A 184 -7.12 -10.26 21.41
N LYS A 185 -6.28 -9.75 20.52
CA LYS A 185 -5.55 -8.47 20.67
C LYS A 185 -5.88 -7.49 19.54
N GLN A 186 -7.03 -7.66 18.90
CA GLN A 186 -7.42 -6.79 17.79
C GLN A 186 -7.53 -5.33 18.23
N THR A 187 -7.24 -4.44 17.30
CA THR A 187 -7.33 -2.98 17.48
C THR A 187 -7.97 -2.30 16.26
N ASN A 188 -8.09 -0.99 16.30
CA ASN A 188 -8.57 -0.19 15.19
C ASN A 188 -7.84 1.17 15.14
N VAL A 189 -7.94 1.84 14.00
CA VAL A 189 -7.24 3.11 13.75
C VAL A 189 -7.50 4.13 14.84
N ILE A 190 -8.76 4.34 15.23
CA ILE A 190 -9.09 5.40 16.19
C ILE A 190 -8.57 5.10 17.61
N LYS A 191 -8.59 3.84 18.04
CA LYS A 191 -7.99 3.41 19.31
C LYS A 191 -6.48 3.66 19.33
N GLU A 192 -5.80 3.32 18.25
CA GLU A 192 -4.36 3.53 18.12
C GLU A 192 -4.01 5.03 18.02
N MET A 193 -4.80 5.83 17.30
CA MET A 193 -4.66 7.29 17.28
C MET A 193 -4.79 7.89 18.67
N MET A 194 -5.83 7.51 19.44
CA MET A 194 -6.03 8.02 20.81
C MET A 194 -4.90 7.60 21.75
N THR A 195 -4.34 6.41 21.54
CA THR A 195 -3.18 5.91 22.30
C THR A 195 -1.92 6.69 21.96
N PHE A 196 -1.70 7.00 20.67
CA PHE A 196 -0.48 7.64 20.19
C PHE A 196 -0.44 9.16 20.38
N TYR A 197 -1.50 9.89 20.01
CA TYR A 197 -1.54 11.37 20.13
C TYR A 197 -2.24 11.87 21.40
N GLY A 198 -2.95 10.98 22.11
CA GLY A 198 -3.80 11.35 23.24
C GLY A 198 -5.25 11.58 22.85
N GLU A 199 -6.16 11.09 23.70
CA GLU A 199 -7.61 11.08 23.49
C GLU A 199 -8.19 12.48 23.22
N LYS A 200 -7.83 13.47 24.06
CA LYS A 200 -8.27 14.87 23.92
C LYS A 200 -7.83 15.46 22.58
N ALA A 201 -6.55 15.33 22.23
CA ALA A 201 -6.00 15.89 21.00
C ALA A 201 -6.66 15.31 19.74
N VAL A 202 -6.90 13.99 19.73
CA VAL A 202 -7.64 13.33 18.64
C VAL A 202 -9.06 13.88 18.54
N SER A 203 -9.80 13.92 19.65
CA SER A 203 -11.20 14.37 19.64
C SER A 203 -11.37 15.79 19.12
N THR A 204 -10.59 16.74 19.63
CA THR A 204 -10.74 18.16 19.30
C THR A 204 -10.24 18.45 17.89
N THR A 205 -9.16 17.81 17.45
CA THR A 205 -8.66 17.95 16.09
C THR A 205 -9.62 17.38 15.05
N LEU A 206 -10.24 16.21 15.33
CA LEU A 206 -11.27 15.66 14.44
C LEU A 206 -12.49 16.59 14.34
N GLU A 207 -12.94 17.17 15.45
CA GLU A 207 -14.05 18.13 15.44
C GLU A 207 -13.73 19.39 14.63
N ALA A 208 -12.52 19.91 14.74
CA ALA A 208 -12.06 21.03 13.92
C ALA A 208 -11.96 20.65 12.43
N ALA A 209 -11.41 19.47 12.13
CA ALA A 209 -11.19 18.97 10.77
C ALA A 209 -12.49 18.68 10.00
N LYS A 210 -13.61 18.48 10.70
CA LYS A 210 -14.95 18.43 10.10
C LYS A 210 -15.35 19.75 9.41
N LYS A 211 -14.72 20.87 9.74
CA LYS A 211 -15.04 22.18 9.12
C LYS A 211 -14.24 22.44 7.86
N VAL A 212 -13.25 21.61 7.54
CA VAL A 212 -12.37 21.79 6.39
C VAL A 212 -12.79 20.83 5.27
N PRO A 213 -13.13 21.30 4.06
CA PRO A 213 -13.67 20.44 3.00
C PRO A 213 -12.80 19.22 2.67
N LYS A 214 -11.47 19.39 2.63
CA LYS A 214 -10.52 18.30 2.30
C LYS A 214 -10.49 17.18 3.35
N THR A 215 -10.74 17.49 4.62
CA THR A 215 -10.67 16.52 5.72
C THR A 215 -12.03 16.15 6.29
N ASN A 216 -13.11 16.81 5.86
CA ASN A 216 -14.43 16.70 6.45
C ASN A 216 -14.93 15.24 6.52
N ALA A 217 -14.88 14.53 5.40
CA ALA A 217 -15.39 13.16 5.31
C ALA A 217 -14.65 12.23 6.26
N LEU A 218 -13.31 12.16 6.14
CA LEU A 218 -12.49 11.29 6.98
C LEU A 218 -12.56 11.67 8.47
N ALA A 219 -12.59 12.97 8.79
CA ALA A 219 -12.73 13.43 10.17
C ALA A 219 -14.09 13.05 10.78
N THR A 220 -15.16 13.13 9.98
CA THR A 220 -16.51 12.69 10.39
C THR A 220 -16.53 11.19 10.67
N ASP A 221 -15.97 10.39 9.78
CA ASP A 221 -15.93 8.93 9.92
C ASP A 221 -15.11 8.48 11.13
N LEU A 222 -13.94 9.09 11.33
CA LEU A 222 -13.07 8.82 12.48
C LEU A 222 -13.71 9.27 13.80
N GLN A 223 -14.42 10.40 13.82
CA GLN A 223 -15.11 10.83 15.04
C GLN A 223 -16.32 9.94 15.35
N ALA A 224 -17.05 9.47 14.33
CA ALA A 224 -18.08 8.46 14.53
C ALA A 224 -17.48 7.14 15.04
N ALA A 225 -16.30 6.74 14.55
CA ALA A 225 -15.57 5.59 15.07
C ALA A 225 -15.11 5.80 16.53
N GLN A 226 -14.69 7.02 16.88
CA GLN A 226 -14.34 7.38 18.26
C GLN A 226 -15.53 7.20 19.19
N PHE A 227 -16.72 7.67 18.80
CA PHE A 227 -17.93 7.52 19.61
C PHE A 227 -18.34 6.06 19.78
N ARG A 228 -18.24 5.25 18.72
CA ARG A 228 -18.45 3.80 18.80
C ARG A 228 -17.46 3.13 19.75
N GLN A 229 -16.19 3.50 19.68
CA GLN A 229 -15.14 2.97 20.54
C GLN A 229 -15.40 3.32 22.01
N TRP A 230 -15.67 4.59 22.32
CA TRP A 230 -16.02 5.03 23.66
C TRP A 230 -17.23 4.31 24.24
N PHE A 231 -18.28 4.12 23.43
CA PHE A 231 -19.48 3.42 23.88
C PHE A 231 -19.19 1.94 24.16
N ALA A 232 -18.43 1.27 23.28
CA ALA A 232 -18.01 -0.11 23.50
C ALA A 232 -17.15 -0.27 24.76
N ASP A 233 -16.31 0.72 25.06
CA ASP A 233 -15.50 0.78 26.28
C ASP A 233 -16.29 1.22 27.53
N GLY A 234 -17.62 1.45 27.40
CA GLY A 234 -18.49 1.85 28.51
C GLY A 234 -18.25 3.28 29.02
N VAL A 235 -17.60 4.12 28.23
CA VAL A 235 -17.27 5.50 28.60
C VAL A 235 -18.55 6.33 28.73
N LYS A 236 -18.81 6.90 29.90
CA LYS A 236 -20.00 7.73 30.12
C LYS A 236 -19.74 9.19 29.73
N PRO A 237 -20.75 9.95 29.25
CA PRO A 237 -20.59 11.37 28.88
C PRO A 237 -19.90 12.26 29.94
N PRO A 238 -20.08 12.07 31.27
CA PRO A 238 -19.33 12.84 32.27
C PRO A 238 -17.81 12.66 32.22
N LYS A 239 -17.30 11.50 31.80
CA LYS A 239 -15.85 11.29 31.61
C LYS A 239 -15.33 12.16 30.47
N ILE A 240 -16.06 12.20 29.35
CA ILE A 240 -15.71 13.06 28.19
C ILE A 240 -15.77 14.53 28.57
N TRP A 241 -16.77 14.95 29.36
CA TRP A 241 -16.85 16.31 29.89
C TRP A 241 -15.59 16.69 30.69
N LYS A 242 -15.14 15.80 31.58
CA LYS A 242 -13.93 16.00 32.38
C LYS A 242 -12.66 16.01 31.51
N MET A 243 -12.54 15.09 30.55
CA MET A 243 -11.41 15.01 29.61
C MET A 243 -11.23 16.30 28.81
N LEU A 244 -12.34 16.92 28.40
CA LEU A 244 -12.35 18.18 27.66
C LEU A 244 -12.21 19.41 28.57
N GLU A 245 -11.99 19.23 29.89
CA GLU A 245 -11.81 20.30 30.87
C GLU A 245 -12.97 21.34 30.87
N MET A 246 -14.18 20.86 30.63
CA MET A 246 -15.36 21.73 30.45
C MET A 246 -15.76 22.42 31.76
N LYS A 247 -16.00 23.73 31.70
CA LYS A 247 -16.48 24.55 32.82
C LYS A 247 -17.95 24.89 32.65
N LYS A 248 -18.78 24.61 33.66
CA LYS A 248 -20.24 24.85 33.61
C LYS A 248 -20.64 26.28 33.21
N ALA A 249 -19.87 27.28 33.64
CA ALA A 249 -20.17 28.69 33.35
C ALA A 249 -19.90 29.09 31.89
N THR A 250 -18.96 28.42 31.19
CA THR A 250 -18.45 28.88 29.88
C THR A 250 -18.49 27.83 28.78
N TRP A 251 -18.99 26.62 29.08
CA TRP A 251 -18.92 25.49 28.15
C TRP A 251 -19.62 25.74 26.80
N MET A 252 -20.67 26.58 26.76
CA MET A 252 -21.37 26.89 25.51
C MET A 252 -20.49 27.62 24.49
N MET A 253 -19.47 28.34 24.96
CA MET A 253 -18.49 29.03 24.12
C MET A 253 -17.28 28.16 23.79
N ASN A 254 -17.12 27.00 24.42
CA ASN A 254 -16.00 26.11 24.14
C ASN A 254 -16.24 25.40 22.80
N ALA A 255 -15.33 25.60 21.85
CA ALA A 255 -15.39 24.96 20.53
C ALA A 255 -15.42 23.42 20.62
N ASP A 256 -14.78 22.85 21.65
CA ASP A 256 -14.71 21.40 21.88
C ASP A 256 -16.00 20.83 22.47
N ALA A 257 -16.95 21.68 22.89
CA ALA A 257 -18.23 21.22 23.45
C ALA A 257 -19.03 20.39 22.45
N GLN A 258 -18.78 20.56 21.14
CA GLN A 258 -19.41 19.75 20.10
C GLN A 258 -19.01 18.27 20.17
N VAL A 259 -17.79 17.95 20.59
CA VAL A 259 -17.37 16.55 20.83
C VAL A 259 -18.27 15.92 21.89
N TRP A 260 -18.44 16.61 23.03
CA TRP A 260 -19.29 16.11 24.11
C TRP A 260 -20.76 16.02 23.71
N ARG A 261 -21.31 17.04 23.03
CA ARG A 261 -22.69 17.05 22.54
C ARG A 261 -22.95 15.87 21.60
N GLY A 262 -22.08 15.68 20.62
CA GLY A 262 -22.15 14.57 19.67
C GLY A 262 -22.10 13.22 20.36
N TYR A 263 -21.15 13.03 21.27
CA TYR A 263 -21.04 11.76 22.01
C TYR A 263 -22.24 11.51 22.93
N ASN A 264 -22.71 12.53 23.65
CA ASN A 264 -23.87 12.41 24.55
C ASN A 264 -25.14 12.03 23.78
N GLN A 265 -25.36 12.64 22.61
CA GLN A 265 -26.47 12.26 21.73
C GLN A 265 -26.34 10.81 21.25
N PHE A 266 -25.16 10.43 20.73
CA PHE A 266 -24.89 9.05 20.30
C PHE A 266 -25.14 8.04 21.43
N TYR A 267 -24.59 8.30 22.62
CA TYR A 267 -24.72 7.44 23.80
C TYR A 267 -26.19 7.21 24.20
N ASN A 268 -26.99 8.28 24.23
CA ASN A 268 -28.41 8.19 24.59
C ASN A 268 -29.23 7.41 23.55
N LEU A 269 -28.94 7.60 22.26
CA LEU A 269 -29.58 6.83 21.19
C LEU A 269 -29.25 5.33 21.29
N GLN A 270 -28.00 4.98 21.58
CA GLN A 270 -27.61 3.57 21.73
C GLN A 270 -28.24 2.93 22.97
N LYS A 271 -28.30 3.63 24.12
CA LYS A 271 -29.00 3.12 25.30
C LYS A 271 -30.50 2.91 25.03
N ALA A 272 -31.15 3.84 24.33
CA ALA A 272 -32.56 3.70 23.99
C ALA A 272 -32.79 2.50 23.05
N SER A 273 -31.94 2.32 22.04
CA SER A 273 -32.01 1.17 21.13
C SER A 273 -31.79 -0.17 21.84
N ALA A 274 -30.85 -0.23 22.79
CA ALA A 274 -30.62 -1.43 23.59
C ALA A 274 -31.83 -1.78 24.48
N ALA A 275 -32.45 -0.78 25.12
CA ALA A 275 -33.65 -0.98 25.91
C ALA A 275 -34.83 -1.49 25.06
N ALA A 276 -35.00 -0.96 23.85
CA ALA A 276 -36.06 -1.37 22.93
C ALA A 276 -35.89 -2.80 22.37
N LYS A 277 -34.67 -3.36 22.33
CA LYS A 277 -34.44 -4.75 21.91
C LYS A 277 -34.73 -5.79 23.00
N LEU A 278 -34.84 -5.34 24.25
CA LEU A 278 -35.07 -6.19 25.42
C LEU A 278 -36.53 -6.15 25.91
N ALA A 279 -37.33 -5.24 25.36
CA ALA A 279 -38.77 -5.13 25.56
C ALA A 279 -39.52 -5.91 24.48
#